data_AF-A0A818K459-F1
#
_entry.id   AF-A0A818K459-F1
#
_cell.length_a   1.000
_cell.length_b   1.000
_cell.length_c   1.000
_cell.angle_alpha   90.00
_cell.angle_beta   90.00
_cell.angle_gamma   90.00
#
_symmetry.space_group_name_H-M   'P 1'
#
loop_
_entity.id
_entity.type
_entity.pdbx_description
1 polymer ?
#
loop_
_entity_poly.entity_id
_entity_poly.type
_entity_poly.pdbx_seq_one_letter_code
_entity_poly.pdbx_strand_id
1 'polypeptide(L)'
;MSHSRLETLHFLKYLTFYILDVSYNRLKIIDINQIHFRHGIYELTSMNLLNLSSNEIEFIKINWNNESPHTIDLSKNNLKSIDLHGQSTYTLLLNKNLNLSLTPITFNINLPLLQYLDLNSIHIDSFEKLIYLHNLSNIHTLLLNNNHLNKQHRTLNWNIFYPWHRTLTHISLQNMSIEKINFDAYLNDYYHLLTINFYYNNYIKCDCTLQPFINWLKTPPPQLMDIYEPLQKVLSINCPIGLFELDCNSRKTKSTLFITFLIIGIFLIILLIILILLYCYIKQKRSKSYDHMFTDNDLIALTEQNIVQKTDDQ
;
A
#
# COMPACT_ATOMS: atom_id res chain seq x y z
N MET A 1 4.61 8.88 46.72
CA MET A 1 4.31 10.23 47.25
C MET A 1 2.91 10.65 46.79
N SER A 2 2.26 11.51 47.57
CA SER A 2 0.82 11.83 47.56
C SER A 2 0.20 12.08 46.18
N HIS A 3 -1.04 11.59 46.00
CA HIS A 3 -1.94 11.97 44.90
C HIS A 3 -2.27 13.47 45.00
N SER A 4 -1.40 14.34 44.51
CA SER A 4 -1.61 15.79 44.48
C SER A 4 -2.39 16.18 43.23
N ARG A 5 -3.41 17.02 43.45
CA ARG A 5 -4.34 17.54 42.45
C ARG A 5 -3.69 18.69 41.67
N LEU A 6 -2.94 18.39 40.62
CA LEU A 6 -2.55 19.37 39.62
C LEU A 6 -3.48 19.26 38.42
N GLU A 7 -4.31 20.27 38.21
CA GLU A 7 -5.25 20.35 37.08
C GLU A 7 -4.61 21.07 35.86
N THR A 8 -3.65 21.97 36.11
CA THR A 8 -2.91 22.72 35.09
C THR A 8 -1.45 22.87 35.50
N LEU A 9 -0.52 22.61 34.59
CA LEU A 9 0.92 22.60 34.86
C LEU A 9 1.63 23.78 34.20
N HIS A 10 1.64 24.93 34.88
CA HIS A 10 2.25 26.17 34.38
C HIS A 10 3.72 26.36 34.79
N PHE A 11 4.29 25.42 35.56
CA PHE A 11 5.48 25.63 36.40
C PHE A 11 6.81 25.05 35.83
N LEU A 12 6.84 24.48 34.63
CA LEU A 12 8.05 23.82 34.10
C LEU A 12 9.07 24.74 33.45
N LYS A 13 8.84 26.05 33.43
CA LYS A 13 9.70 27.00 32.69
C LYS A 13 11.16 27.05 33.19
N TYR A 14 11.45 26.50 34.37
CA TYR A 14 12.76 26.65 35.04
C TYR A 14 13.32 25.38 35.68
N LEU A 15 12.78 24.21 35.38
CA LEU A 15 13.20 22.97 36.03
C LEU A 15 14.10 22.13 35.11
N THR A 16 15.33 21.88 35.56
CA THR A 16 16.31 21.02 34.88
C THR A 16 16.32 19.65 35.56
N PHE A 17 15.74 18.64 34.90
CA PHE A 17 15.77 17.25 35.35
C PHE A 17 16.21 16.32 34.21
N TYR A 18 16.91 15.24 34.52
CA TYR A 18 17.20 14.19 33.54
C TYR A 18 15.93 13.43 33.10
N ILE A 19 14.99 13.24 34.04
CA ILE A 19 13.66 12.67 33.80
C ILE A 19 12.66 13.58 34.51
N LEU A 20 11.61 13.97 33.79
CA LEU A 20 10.45 14.60 34.37
C LEU A 20 9.26 13.65 34.22
N ASP A 21 8.89 12.99 35.31
CA ASP A 21 7.75 12.09 35.36
C ASP A 21 6.59 12.74 36.11
N VAL A 22 5.53 13.03 35.36
CA VAL A 22 4.25 13.57 35.81
C VAL A 22 3.09 12.66 35.34
N SER A 23 3.38 11.37 35.16
CA SER A 23 2.39 10.35 34.82
C SER A 23 1.42 10.05 35.97
N TYR A 24 0.27 9.46 35.66
CA TYR A 24 -0.76 9.07 36.64
C TYR A 24 -1.31 10.22 37.48
N ASN A 25 -1.41 11.42 36.89
CA ASN A 25 -2.08 12.57 37.50
C ASN A 25 -3.45 12.82 36.81
N ARG A 26 -4.04 13.99 37.00
CA ARG A 26 -5.31 14.42 36.38
C ARG A 26 -5.13 15.68 35.53
N LEU A 27 -3.98 15.79 34.87
CA LEU A 27 -3.70 16.92 33.99
C LEU A 27 -4.69 16.89 32.81
N LYS A 28 -5.35 18.02 32.54
CA LYS A 28 -6.33 18.13 31.43
C LYS A 28 -5.81 18.94 30.25
N ILE A 29 -5.08 20.01 30.54
CA ILE A 29 -4.56 20.93 29.52
C ILE A 29 -3.11 21.22 29.85
N ILE A 30 -2.25 21.12 28.84
CA ILE A 30 -0.85 21.51 28.93
C ILE A 30 -0.57 22.48 27.78
N ASP A 31 -0.28 23.72 28.14
CA ASP A 31 0.18 24.75 27.20
C ASP A 31 1.50 25.32 27.71
N ILE A 32 2.58 24.92 27.04
CA ILE A 32 3.94 25.34 27.35
C ILE A 32 4.55 25.95 26.08
N ASN A 33 4.39 27.26 25.95
CA ASN A 33 4.81 28.00 24.76
C ASN A 33 6.35 28.05 24.55
N GLN A 34 7.15 27.91 25.60
CA GLN A 34 8.61 27.79 25.47
C GLN A 34 9.25 27.23 26.74
N ILE A 35 9.94 26.08 26.62
CA ILE A 35 10.84 25.57 27.68
C ILE A 35 12.27 25.92 27.30
N HIS A 36 12.95 26.66 28.18
CA HIS A 36 14.38 26.95 28.09
C HIS A 36 15.13 26.13 29.13
N PHE A 37 15.79 25.06 28.70
CA PHE A 37 16.73 24.33 29.55
C PHE A 37 18.05 25.12 29.59
N ARG A 38 18.31 25.86 30.68
CA ARG A 38 19.53 26.67 30.80
C ARG A 38 20.77 25.79 30.68
N HIS A 39 21.61 26.10 29.69
CA HIS A 39 23.01 25.70 29.61
C HIS A 39 23.80 26.59 30.60
N GLY A 40 24.07 26.10 31.81
CA GLY A 40 24.79 26.85 32.83
C GLY A 40 25.88 26.03 33.50
N ILE A 41 27.12 26.18 33.01
CA ILE A 41 28.45 25.91 33.62
C ILE A 41 28.73 24.50 34.16
N TYR A 42 27.72 23.69 34.40
CA TYR A 42 27.81 22.24 34.59
C TYR A 42 27.09 21.61 33.40
N GLU A 43 27.70 20.59 32.79
CA GLU A 43 27.04 19.68 31.83
C GLU A 43 25.82 19.06 32.50
N LEU A 44 24.71 19.80 32.55
CA LEU A 44 23.43 19.29 32.99
C LEU A 44 22.97 18.38 31.88
N THR A 45 23.13 17.08 32.10
CA THR A 45 22.54 16.00 31.29
C THR A 45 21.15 16.43 30.82
N SER A 46 21.02 16.63 29.51
CA SER A 46 19.79 16.92 28.79
C SER A 46 18.64 16.07 29.35
N MET A 47 17.45 16.68 29.53
CA MET A 47 16.26 15.95 29.95
C MET A 47 15.97 14.87 28.89
N ASN A 48 16.14 13.61 29.25
CA ASN A 48 16.03 12.50 28.33
C ASN A 48 14.56 12.08 28.15
N LEU A 49 13.75 12.19 29.21
CA LEU A 49 12.37 11.74 29.23
C LEU A 49 11.42 12.78 29.85
N LEU A 50 10.39 13.14 29.08
CA LEU A 50 9.19 13.81 29.57
C LEU A 50 8.04 12.79 29.57
N ASN A 51 7.68 12.29 30.75
CA ASN A 51 6.59 11.33 30.91
C ASN A 51 5.32 12.02 31.41
N LEU A 52 4.34 12.15 30.52
CA LEU A 52 3.01 12.73 30.73
C LEU A 52 1.90 11.67 30.58
N SER A 53 2.25 10.39 30.59
CA SER A 53 1.32 9.30 30.35
C SER A 53 0.25 9.14 31.43
N SER A 54 -0.84 8.46 31.11
CA SER A 54 -1.89 8.09 32.07
C SER A 54 -2.49 9.30 32.82
N ASN A 55 -2.75 10.38 32.10
CA ASN A 55 -3.44 11.58 32.62
C ASN A 55 -4.82 11.72 31.93
N GLU A 56 -5.46 12.90 32.04
CA GLU A 56 -6.72 13.24 31.36
C GLU A 56 -6.49 14.29 30.26
N ILE A 57 -5.28 14.35 29.68
CA ILE A 57 -4.88 15.45 28.80
C ILE A 57 -5.71 15.39 27.53
N GLU A 58 -6.44 16.46 27.23
CA GLU A 58 -7.22 16.61 26.01
C GLU A 58 -6.49 17.45 24.95
N PHE A 59 -5.73 18.44 25.40
CA PHE A 59 -5.03 19.37 24.54
C PHE A 59 -3.61 19.54 25.03
N ILE A 60 -2.65 19.38 24.13
CA ILE A 60 -1.25 19.61 24.42
C ILE A 60 -0.60 20.52 23.39
N LYS A 61 0.09 21.54 23.90
CA LYS A 61 0.98 22.40 23.14
C LYS A 61 2.30 22.52 23.87
N ILE A 62 3.38 22.05 23.28
CA ILE A 62 4.73 22.19 23.86
C ILE A 62 5.69 22.60 22.75
N ASN A 63 6.41 23.69 22.98
CA ASN A 63 7.50 24.13 22.13
C ASN A 63 8.80 24.24 22.95
N TRP A 64 9.88 23.66 22.46
CA TRP A 64 11.21 23.71 23.07
C TRP A 64 12.29 23.94 22.01
N ASN A 65 13.28 24.75 22.37
CA ASN A 65 14.34 25.16 21.45
C ASN A 65 15.69 24.48 21.71
N ASN A 66 15.78 23.59 22.70
CA ASN A 66 17.05 23.04 23.20
C ASN A 66 17.15 21.52 22.95
N GLU A 67 18.25 20.91 23.38
CA GLU A 67 18.58 19.47 23.26
C GLU A 67 17.69 18.52 24.08
N SER A 68 16.48 18.94 24.49
CA SER A 68 15.58 18.10 25.28
C SER A 68 14.12 18.51 25.11
N PRO A 69 13.15 17.56 25.19
CA PRO A 69 13.30 16.14 25.53
C PRO A 69 13.75 15.25 24.36
N HIS A 70 14.45 14.15 24.64
CA HIS A 70 14.72 13.08 23.67
C HIS A 70 13.54 12.11 23.50
N THR A 71 12.81 11.85 24.59
CA THR A 71 11.62 10.99 24.63
C THR A 71 10.45 11.75 25.24
N ILE A 72 9.31 11.68 24.57
CA ILE A 72 8.04 12.22 25.06
C ILE A 72 7.03 11.07 25.13
N ASP A 73 6.54 10.80 26.33
CA ASP A 73 5.46 9.84 26.55
C ASP A 73 4.15 10.57 26.86
N LEU A 74 3.21 10.49 25.93
CA LEU A 74 1.86 11.03 26.02
C LEU A 74 0.79 9.93 25.97
N SER A 75 1.20 8.69 26.22
CA SER A 75 0.33 7.53 26.14
C SER A 75 -0.80 7.54 27.17
N LYS A 76 -1.90 6.85 26.88
CA LYS A 76 -3.06 6.69 27.79
C LYS A 76 -3.62 8.03 28.30
N ASN A 77 -3.81 8.98 27.39
CA ASN A 77 -4.48 10.25 27.67
C ASN A 77 -5.83 10.32 26.94
N ASN A 78 -6.48 11.48 26.99
CA ASN A 78 -7.72 11.75 26.26
C ASN A 78 -7.49 12.72 25.09
N LEU A 79 -6.31 12.65 24.45
CA LEU A 79 -5.86 13.68 23.52
C LEU A 79 -6.86 13.84 22.37
N LYS A 80 -7.26 15.08 22.12
CA LYS A 80 -8.05 15.54 20.97
C LYS A 80 -7.17 16.32 20.00
N SER A 81 -6.20 17.07 20.52
CA SER A 81 -5.19 17.74 19.70
C SER A 81 -3.80 17.73 20.29
N ILE A 82 -2.81 17.81 19.41
CA ILE A 82 -1.39 17.84 19.70
C ILE A 82 -0.70 18.92 18.85
N ASP A 83 0.10 19.74 19.51
CA ASP A 83 0.96 20.77 18.92
C ASP A 83 2.36 20.67 19.53
N LEU A 84 3.28 19.95 18.88
CA LEU A 84 4.63 19.69 19.39
C LEU A 84 5.68 20.25 18.44
N HIS A 85 6.58 21.07 18.97
CA HIS A 85 7.67 21.69 18.22
C HIS A 85 8.99 21.56 18.98
N GLY A 86 9.98 20.94 18.35
CA GLY A 86 11.35 20.92 18.88
C GLY A 86 12.30 20.04 18.09
N GLN A 87 13.60 20.21 18.33
CA GLN A 87 14.63 19.68 17.43
C GLN A 87 15.23 18.34 17.85
N SER A 88 15.06 17.95 19.11
CA SER A 88 15.87 16.90 19.77
C SER A 88 15.10 15.63 20.13
N THR A 89 13.81 15.55 19.85
CA THR A 89 13.01 14.36 20.19
C THR A 89 13.19 13.25 19.16
N TYR A 90 13.62 12.09 19.65
CA TYR A 90 13.81 10.87 18.87
C TYR A 90 12.65 9.88 19.04
N THR A 91 11.98 9.90 20.20
CA THR A 91 10.90 8.95 20.54
C THR A 91 9.64 9.69 20.98
N LEU A 92 8.51 9.36 20.36
CA LEU A 92 7.19 9.88 20.72
C LEU A 92 6.20 8.73 20.89
N LEU A 93 5.61 8.64 22.09
CA LEU A 93 4.61 7.63 22.43
C LEU A 93 3.24 8.30 22.55
N LEU A 94 2.31 7.93 21.67
CA LEU A 94 0.93 8.46 21.64
C LEU A 94 -0.11 7.35 21.78
N ASN A 95 0.30 6.14 22.12
CA ASN A 95 -0.59 5.00 22.18
C ASN A 95 -1.72 5.17 23.20
N LYS A 96 -2.87 4.57 22.90
CA LYS A 96 -4.09 4.61 23.74
C LYS A 96 -4.66 6.02 23.93
N ASN A 97 -4.61 6.85 22.89
CA ASN A 97 -5.32 8.12 22.80
C ASN A 97 -6.49 8.01 21.82
N LEU A 98 -7.59 7.40 22.24
CA LEU A 98 -8.69 7.00 21.35
C LEU A 98 -9.43 8.17 20.68
N ASN A 99 -9.30 9.38 21.23
CA ASN A 99 -9.93 10.60 20.70
C ASN A 99 -9.01 11.40 19.78
N LEU A 100 -7.76 10.96 19.57
CA LEU A 100 -6.78 11.70 18.79
C LEU A 100 -6.97 11.39 17.30
N SER A 101 -7.43 12.36 16.54
CA SER A 101 -7.49 12.25 15.08
C SER A 101 -6.22 12.77 14.42
N LEU A 102 -5.74 12.06 13.40
CA LEU A 102 -4.72 12.55 12.48
C LEU A 102 -5.39 13.46 11.45
N THR A 103 -5.39 14.77 11.71
CA THR A 103 -5.87 15.81 10.77
C THR A 103 -4.98 17.05 10.90
N PRO A 104 -4.92 17.94 9.90
CA PRO A 104 -4.08 19.14 9.98
C PRO A 104 -4.42 20.06 11.15
N ILE A 105 -5.67 20.03 11.62
CA ILE A 105 -6.17 20.90 12.69
C ILE A 105 -5.78 20.34 14.06
N THR A 106 -5.82 19.02 14.21
CA THR A 106 -5.65 18.35 15.51
C THR A 106 -4.26 17.77 15.71
N PHE A 107 -3.47 17.62 14.64
CA PHE A 107 -2.18 16.96 14.68
C PHE A 107 -1.12 17.81 14.00
N ASN A 108 -0.46 18.66 14.80
CA ASN A 108 0.66 19.49 14.35
C ASN A 108 1.92 19.07 15.09
N ILE A 109 2.85 18.42 14.39
CA ILE A 109 4.10 17.95 14.98
C ILE A 109 5.24 18.34 14.06
N ASN A 110 6.22 19.06 14.60
CA ASN A 110 7.48 19.37 13.95
C ASN A 110 8.64 18.86 14.80
N LEU A 111 9.00 17.60 14.58
CA LEU A 111 10.06 16.88 15.27
C LEU A 111 11.00 16.26 14.22
N PRO A 112 11.94 17.02 13.67
CA PRO A 112 12.72 16.60 12.49
C PRO A 112 13.64 15.40 12.76
N LEU A 113 14.01 15.14 14.02
CA LEU A 113 14.85 14.00 14.40
C LEU A 113 14.04 12.79 14.89
N LEU A 114 12.70 12.79 14.77
CA LEU A 114 11.89 11.70 15.28
C LEU A 114 12.16 10.39 14.53
N GLN A 115 12.52 9.34 15.28
CA GLN A 115 12.88 8.01 14.77
C GLN A 115 11.86 6.94 15.16
N TYR A 116 11.26 7.06 16.34
CA TYR A 116 10.29 6.11 16.86
C TYR A 116 8.96 6.80 17.13
N LEU A 117 7.90 6.27 16.52
CA LEU A 117 6.55 6.79 16.68
C LEU A 117 5.57 5.65 16.98
N ASP A 118 4.95 5.70 18.17
CA ASP A 118 3.89 4.77 18.57
C ASP A 118 2.51 5.46 18.50
N LEU A 119 1.70 5.01 17.54
CA LEU A 119 0.31 5.42 17.30
C LEU A 119 -0.67 4.25 17.51
N ASN A 120 -0.32 3.30 18.38
CA ASN A 120 -1.17 2.16 18.68
C ASN A 120 -2.48 2.62 19.35
N SER A 121 -3.62 2.13 18.87
CA SER A 121 -4.94 2.42 19.49
C SER A 121 -5.26 3.91 19.61
N ILE A 122 -5.16 4.65 18.49
CA ILE A 122 -5.58 6.06 18.39
C ILE A 122 -6.79 6.26 17.46
N HIS A 123 -7.47 5.18 17.08
CA HIS A 123 -8.64 5.21 16.19
C HIS A 123 -8.35 5.71 14.76
N ILE A 124 -7.25 5.24 14.16
CA ILE A 124 -7.01 5.42 12.72
C ILE A 124 -8.00 4.57 11.94
N ASP A 125 -8.85 5.24 11.16
CA ASP A 125 -9.94 4.64 10.36
C ASP A 125 -9.60 4.53 8.86
N SER A 126 -8.53 5.20 8.40
CA SER A 126 -8.02 5.19 7.03
C SER A 126 -6.51 5.41 7.00
N PHE A 127 -5.81 4.66 6.13
CA PHE A 127 -4.38 4.87 5.87
C PHE A 127 -4.06 6.23 5.24
N GLU A 128 -5.02 6.86 4.55
CA GLU A 128 -4.82 8.17 3.92
C GLU A 128 -4.47 9.26 4.93
N LYS A 129 -4.92 9.10 6.18
CA LYS A 129 -4.59 10.03 7.29
C LYS A 129 -3.11 10.02 7.66
N LEU A 130 -2.34 9.01 7.23
CA LEU A 130 -0.89 8.98 7.45
C LEU A 130 -0.14 10.05 6.63
N ILE A 131 -0.78 10.67 5.63
CA ILE A 131 -0.20 11.80 4.89
C ILE A 131 0.21 12.95 5.81
N TYR A 132 -0.48 13.12 6.94
CA TYR A 132 -0.18 14.16 7.93
C TYR A 132 1.07 13.88 8.76
N LEU A 133 1.68 12.69 8.60
CA LEU A 133 2.94 12.32 9.22
C LEU A 133 4.13 12.48 8.25
N HIS A 134 3.89 12.78 6.97
CA HIS A 134 4.93 12.76 5.93
C HIS A 134 6.04 13.80 6.13
N ASN A 135 5.82 14.81 6.97
CA ASN A 135 6.85 15.76 7.38
C ASN A 135 7.90 15.14 8.33
N LEU A 136 7.61 13.99 8.96
CA LEU A 136 8.52 13.28 9.85
C LEU A 136 9.42 12.34 9.02
N SER A 137 10.39 12.85 8.26
CA SER A 137 11.14 12.05 7.28
C SER A 137 12.07 10.98 7.87
N ASN A 138 12.41 11.08 9.16
CA ASN A 138 13.43 10.25 9.82
C ASN A 138 12.87 9.06 10.60
N ILE A 139 11.62 8.66 10.35
CA ILE A 139 10.99 7.52 11.04
C ILE A 139 11.68 6.21 10.68
N HIS A 140 12.19 5.53 11.70
CA HIS A 140 12.76 4.19 11.62
C HIS A 140 11.77 3.13 12.09
N THR A 141 11.00 3.43 13.13
CA THR A 141 9.99 2.51 13.69
C THR A 141 8.63 3.19 13.75
N LEU A 142 7.64 2.57 13.11
CA LEU A 142 6.25 3.04 13.11
C LEU A 142 5.31 1.93 13.61
N LEU A 143 4.63 2.21 14.73
CA LEU A 143 3.64 1.29 15.29
C LEU A 143 2.22 1.85 15.11
N LEU A 144 1.35 1.10 14.44
CA LEU A 144 -0.02 1.48 14.11
C LEU A 144 -1.04 0.41 14.57
N ASN A 145 -0.65 -0.42 15.53
CA ASN A 145 -1.43 -1.59 15.95
C ASN A 145 -2.78 -1.19 16.56
N ASN A 146 -3.75 -2.11 16.48
CA ASN A 146 -5.05 -1.98 17.12
C ASN A 146 -5.78 -0.69 16.73
N ASN A 147 -5.69 -0.32 15.45
CA ASN A 147 -6.47 0.75 14.86
C ASN A 147 -7.51 0.14 13.93
N HIS A 148 -8.79 0.49 14.09
CA HIS A 148 -9.86 -0.17 13.34
C HIS A 148 -10.19 0.59 12.06
N LEU A 149 -9.67 0.09 10.94
CA LEU A 149 -9.96 0.66 9.63
C LEU A 149 -11.43 0.49 9.23
N ASN A 150 -12.00 1.55 8.67
CA ASN A 150 -13.31 1.53 8.01
C ASN A 150 -13.28 0.55 6.83
N LYS A 151 -14.39 -0.14 6.58
CA LYS A 151 -14.48 -1.19 5.53
C LYS A 151 -13.93 -0.76 4.16
N GLN A 152 -14.17 0.49 3.77
CA GLN A 152 -13.71 1.05 2.50
C GLN A 152 -12.18 1.25 2.42
N HIS A 153 -11.51 1.40 3.56
CA HIS A 153 -10.08 1.70 3.66
C HIS A 153 -9.24 0.50 4.17
N ARG A 154 -9.79 -0.72 4.13
CA ARG A 154 -9.08 -1.97 4.52
C ARG A 154 -8.13 -2.51 3.46
N THR A 155 -7.93 -1.76 2.38
CA THR A 155 -6.91 -2.03 1.38
C THR A 155 -5.68 -1.19 1.70
N LEU A 156 -4.59 -1.85 2.07
CA LEU A 156 -3.32 -1.18 2.30
C LEU A 156 -2.62 -0.93 0.96
N ASN A 157 -2.45 0.32 0.56
CA ASN A 157 -1.51 0.68 -0.50
C ASN A 157 -0.15 0.98 0.12
N TRP A 158 0.86 0.17 -0.21
CA TRP A 158 2.20 0.32 0.37
C TRP A 158 2.87 1.66 0.03
N ASN A 159 2.43 2.36 -1.02
CA ASN A 159 2.91 3.70 -1.38
C ASN A 159 2.73 4.74 -0.27
N ILE A 160 1.80 4.54 0.66
CA ILE A 160 1.58 5.47 1.76
C ILE A 160 2.83 5.65 2.65
N PHE A 161 3.71 4.64 2.66
CA PHE A 161 4.96 4.66 3.44
C PHE A 161 6.16 5.18 2.65
N TYR A 162 5.97 5.58 1.38
CA TYR A 162 7.07 6.00 0.50
C TYR A 162 7.93 7.14 1.08
N PRO A 163 7.40 8.13 1.82
CA PRO A 163 8.24 9.16 2.44
C PRO A 163 9.33 8.61 3.38
N TRP A 164 9.16 7.39 3.89
CA TRP A 164 10.09 6.73 4.80
C TRP A 164 10.86 5.58 4.14
N HIS A 165 10.82 5.41 2.81
CA HIS A 165 11.44 4.26 2.13
C HIS A 165 12.94 4.07 2.42
N ARG A 166 13.66 5.15 2.77
CA ARG A 166 15.10 5.13 3.09
C ARG A 166 15.41 4.95 4.57
N THR A 167 14.45 5.15 5.46
CA THR A 167 14.68 5.24 6.91
C THR A 167 13.89 4.19 7.68
N LEU A 168 12.73 3.77 7.18
CA LEU A 168 11.86 2.80 7.83
C LEU A 168 12.51 1.42 7.89
N THR A 169 12.70 0.93 9.11
CA THR A 169 13.27 -0.39 9.40
C THR A 169 12.24 -1.34 10.01
N HIS A 170 11.30 -0.80 10.78
CA HIS A 170 10.29 -1.58 11.49
C HIS A 170 8.90 -0.98 11.31
N ILE A 171 7.94 -1.80 10.89
CA ILE A 171 6.54 -1.40 10.85
C ILE A 171 5.63 -2.46 11.44
N SER A 172 4.73 -2.03 12.31
CA SER A 172 3.74 -2.91 12.92
C SER A 172 2.33 -2.42 12.62
N LEU A 173 1.56 -3.28 11.95
CA LEU A 173 0.20 -3.08 11.47
C LEU A 173 -0.74 -4.15 12.07
N GLN A 174 -0.45 -4.62 13.28
CA GLN A 174 -1.17 -5.69 13.96
C GLN A 174 -2.62 -5.28 14.23
N ASN A 175 -3.55 -6.20 14.00
CA ASN A 175 -4.98 -5.99 14.33
C ASN A 175 -5.52 -4.66 13.77
N MET A 176 -5.21 -4.37 12.50
CA MET A 176 -5.71 -3.17 11.79
C MET A 176 -6.96 -3.44 10.95
N SER A 177 -7.46 -4.67 10.96
CA SER A 177 -8.55 -5.13 10.07
C SER A 177 -8.20 -5.05 8.58
N ILE A 178 -6.93 -5.20 8.22
CA ILE A 178 -6.48 -5.19 6.81
C ILE A 178 -7.05 -6.42 6.09
N GLU A 179 -7.60 -6.21 4.90
CA GLU A 179 -8.20 -7.27 4.07
C GLU A 179 -7.38 -7.55 2.81
N LYS A 180 -6.81 -6.49 2.22
CA LYS A 180 -6.07 -6.55 0.96
C LYS A 180 -4.82 -5.69 1.07
N ILE A 181 -3.79 -6.07 0.34
CA ILE A 181 -2.55 -5.30 0.20
C ILE A 181 -2.34 -5.06 -1.30
N ASN A 182 -2.26 -3.80 -1.69
CA ASN A 182 -1.91 -3.40 -3.04
C ASN A 182 -0.43 -3.01 -3.10
N PHE A 183 0.23 -3.48 -4.15
CA PHE A 183 1.67 -3.36 -4.36
C PHE A 183 1.93 -2.50 -5.59
N ASP A 184 1.55 -1.23 -5.49
CA ASP A 184 1.89 -0.24 -6.52
C ASP A 184 3.35 0.22 -6.37
N ALA A 185 3.95 0.10 -5.18
CA ALA A 185 5.39 0.25 -4.93
C ALA A 185 6.09 -1.09 -4.99
N TYR A 186 7.31 -1.08 -5.51
CA TYR A 186 8.25 -2.17 -5.32
C TYR A 186 8.67 -2.17 -3.85
N LEU A 187 8.21 -3.14 -3.07
CA LEU A 187 8.64 -3.35 -1.68
C LEU A 187 10.18 -3.43 -1.56
N ASN A 188 10.87 -3.74 -2.66
CA ASN A 188 12.32 -3.72 -2.78
C ASN A 188 12.95 -2.32 -2.67
N ASP A 189 12.19 -1.24 -2.89
CA ASP A 189 12.66 0.14 -2.72
C ASP A 189 12.86 0.48 -1.22
N TYR A 190 12.26 -0.32 -0.33
CA TYR A 190 12.42 -0.22 1.12
C TYR A 190 13.63 -1.04 1.57
N TYR A 191 14.82 -0.60 1.15
CA TYR A 191 16.07 -1.33 1.36
C TYR A 191 16.36 -1.60 2.85
N HIS A 192 16.03 -0.64 3.72
CA HIS A 192 16.29 -0.74 5.16
C HIS A 192 15.18 -1.47 5.93
N LEU A 193 14.08 -1.85 5.30
CA LEU A 193 12.96 -2.50 5.97
C LEU A 193 13.34 -3.92 6.38
N LEU A 194 13.30 -4.17 7.68
CA LEU A 194 13.65 -5.44 8.30
C LEU A 194 12.42 -6.18 8.81
N THR A 195 11.49 -5.48 9.44
CA THR A 195 10.34 -6.15 10.08
C THR A 195 9.01 -5.57 9.63
N ILE A 196 8.09 -6.47 9.30
CA ILE A 196 6.70 -6.16 8.96
C ILE A 196 5.80 -7.07 9.77
N ASN A 197 4.94 -6.49 10.61
CA ASN A 197 4.02 -7.24 11.44
C ASN A 197 2.56 -7.00 11.05
N PHE A 198 1.92 -8.04 10.51
CA PHE A 198 0.49 -8.10 10.17
C PHE A 198 -0.30 -9.05 11.08
N TYR A 199 0.25 -9.47 12.22
CA TYR A 199 -0.39 -10.45 13.08
C TYR A 199 -1.81 -10.01 13.50
N TYR A 200 -2.71 -10.97 13.72
CA TYR A 200 -4.13 -10.73 14.03
C TYR A 200 -4.94 -9.93 12.99
N ASN A 201 -4.44 -9.75 11.75
CA ASN A 201 -5.27 -9.32 10.63
C ASN A 201 -5.93 -10.53 9.96
N ASN A 202 -6.98 -11.04 10.59
CA ASN A 202 -7.61 -12.32 10.22
C ASN A 202 -8.25 -12.34 8.81
N TYR A 203 -8.40 -11.20 8.16
CA TYR A 203 -9.01 -11.09 6.84
C TYR A 203 -8.01 -11.09 5.68
N ILE A 204 -6.70 -11.00 5.97
CA ILE A 204 -5.69 -11.06 4.91
C ILE A 204 -5.72 -12.48 4.32
N LYS A 205 -5.95 -12.56 3.01
CA LYS A 205 -5.91 -13.84 2.30
C LYS A 205 -4.47 -14.24 2.05
N CYS A 206 -4.11 -15.45 2.46
CA CYS A 206 -2.81 -16.05 2.17
C CYS A 206 -2.84 -16.67 0.77
N ASP A 207 -2.82 -15.81 -0.25
CA ASP A 207 -2.79 -16.19 -1.66
C ASP A 207 -1.63 -15.51 -2.40
N CYS A 208 -1.64 -15.60 -3.74
CA CYS A 208 -0.60 -15.06 -4.60
C CYS A 208 -0.43 -13.55 -4.55
N THR A 209 -1.35 -12.81 -3.94
CA THR A 209 -1.15 -11.38 -3.71
C THR A 209 0.02 -11.12 -2.78
N LEU A 210 0.38 -12.04 -1.88
CA LEU A 210 1.51 -11.87 -0.94
C LEU A 210 2.90 -12.14 -1.56
N GLN A 211 2.97 -12.52 -2.85
CA GLN A 211 4.23 -12.81 -3.55
C GLN A 211 5.30 -11.70 -3.41
N PRO A 212 4.96 -10.39 -3.44
CA PRO A 212 5.94 -9.34 -3.24
C PRO A 212 6.65 -9.38 -1.88
N PHE A 213 5.94 -9.75 -0.79
CA PHE A 213 6.58 -9.94 0.52
C PHE A 213 7.52 -11.14 0.53
N ILE A 214 7.16 -12.22 -0.16
CA ILE A 214 8.04 -13.39 -0.30
C ILE A 214 9.30 -13.04 -1.08
N ASN A 215 9.18 -12.24 -2.13
CA ASN A 215 10.34 -11.75 -2.87
C ASN A 215 11.21 -10.82 -2.00
N TRP A 216 10.60 -9.94 -1.20
CA TRP A 216 11.32 -9.09 -0.24
C TRP A 216 12.04 -9.87 0.86
N LEU A 217 11.46 -10.96 1.38
CA LEU A 217 12.12 -11.84 2.35
C LEU A 217 13.35 -12.54 1.75
N LYS A 218 13.34 -12.80 0.43
CA LYS A 218 14.47 -13.42 -0.30
C LYS A 218 15.59 -12.43 -0.60
N THR A 219 15.32 -11.12 -0.64
CA THR A 219 16.37 -10.14 -0.86
C THR A 219 17.17 -9.96 0.42
N PRO A 220 18.51 -10.05 0.37
CA PRO A 220 19.33 -9.91 1.56
C PRO A 220 19.12 -8.52 2.19
N PRO A 221 19.16 -8.40 3.51
CA PRO A 221 19.14 -7.11 4.17
C PRO A 221 20.44 -6.33 3.90
N PRO A 222 20.45 -5.01 4.15
CA PRO A 222 21.66 -4.20 4.08
C PRO A 222 22.81 -4.81 4.87
N GLN A 223 23.98 -4.87 4.25
CA GLN A 223 25.21 -5.13 5.00
C GLN A 223 25.57 -3.85 5.75
N LEU A 224 25.45 -3.88 7.07
CA LEU A 224 26.04 -2.86 7.92
C LEU A 224 27.49 -3.28 8.18
N MET A 225 28.44 -2.46 7.73
CA MET A 225 29.82 -2.59 8.20
C MET A 225 29.77 -2.53 9.74
N ASP A 226 30.45 -3.46 10.40
CA ASP A 226 30.61 -3.54 11.86
C ASP A 226 29.54 -4.28 12.67
N ILE A 227 28.53 -4.91 12.05
CA ILE A 227 27.61 -5.82 12.78
C ILE A 227 28.03 -7.29 12.56
N TYR A 228 28.36 -7.97 13.65
CA TYR A 228 28.81 -9.38 13.65
C TYR A 228 27.68 -10.39 13.33
N GLU A 229 26.43 -10.00 13.49
CA GLU A 229 25.27 -10.84 13.18
C GLU A 229 24.58 -10.39 11.89
N PRO A 230 24.23 -11.31 10.98
CA PRO A 230 23.47 -10.96 9.80
C PRO A 230 22.09 -10.44 10.23
N LEU A 231 21.74 -9.23 9.80
CA LEU A 231 20.37 -8.73 9.94
C LEU A 231 19.42 -9.76 9.34
N GLN A 232 18.24 -9.95 9.95
CA GLN A 232 17.23 -10.87 9.46
C GLN A 232 15.94 -10.12 9.15
N LYS A 233 15.38 -10.37 7.96
CA LYS A 233 14.05 -9.89 7.61
C LYS A 233 12.99 -10.79 8.22
N VAL A 234 11.95 -10.19 8.79
CA VAL A 234 10.87 -10.89 9.48
C VAL A 234 9.52 -10.39 8.99
N LEU A 235 8.70 -11.31 8.48
CA LEU A 235 7.29 -11.09 8.19
C LEU A 235 6.45 -11.88 9.20
N SER A 236 5.68 -11.18 10.03
CA SER A 236 4.73 -11.81 10.96
C SER A 236 3.33 -11.72 10.39
N ILE A 237 2.71 -12.84 10.02
CA ILE A 237 1.36 -12.88 9.44
C ILE A 237 0.67 -14.21 9.76
N ASN A 238 -0.65 -14.18 9.96
CA ASN A 238 -1.46 -15.37 10.28
C ASN A 238 -1.76 -16.17 9.00
N CYS A 239 -0.78 -16.93 8.50
CA CYS A 239 -0.98 -17.83 7.37
C CYS A 239 -0.84 -19.31 7.78
N PRO A 240 -1.85 -20.16 7.49
CA PRO A 240 -1.86 -21.56 7.91
C PRO A 240 -0.92 -22.47 7.11
N ILE A 241 -0.50 -22.04 5.92
CA ILE A 241 0.45 -22.75 5.04
C ILE A 241 1.73 -21.92 4.99
N GLY A 242 2.89 -22.59 4.90
CA GLY A 242 4.16 -21.90 4.67
C GLY A 242 4.05 -21.02 3.43
N LEU A 243 4.14 -19.70 3.59
CA LEU A 243 3.96 -18.75 2.48
C LEU A 243 4.92 -19.02 1.29
N PHE A 244 6.03 -19.71 1.55
CA PHE A 244 7.01 -20.11 0.55
C PHE A 244 6.54 -21.24 -0.38
N GLU A 245 5.44 -21.93 -0.04
CA GLU A 245 4.86 -23.05 -0.79
C GLU A 245 3.78 -22.60 -1.79
N LEU A 246 3.46 -21.30 -1.84
CA LEU A 246 2.51 -20.72 -2.79
C LEU A 246 3.10 -20.72 -4.21
N ASP A 247 2.76 -21.72 -5.04
CA ASP A 247 3.10 -21.72 -6.47
C ASP A 247 2.12 -20.87 -7.29
N CYS A 248 2.50 -19.61 -7.48
CA CYS A 248 1.70 -18.60 -8.18
C CYS A 248 1.91 -18.55 -9.70
N ASN A 249 2.79 -19.39 -10.25
CA ASN A 249 3.11 -19.40 -11.68
C ASN A 249 2.08 -20.16 -12.52
N SER A 250 1.20 -20.98 -11.91
CA SER A 250 0.31 -21.90 -12.63
C SER A 250 -0.97 -21.27 -13.22
N ARG A 251 -1.36 -20.06 -12.82
CA ARG A 251 -2.62 -19.43 -13.29
C ARG A 251 -2.50 -18.64 -14.59
N LYS A 252 -1.32 -18.06 -14.89
CA LYS A 252 -1.12 -17.28 -16.13
C LYS A 252 -1.08 -18.17 -17.38
N THR A 253 -0.53 -19.38 -17.28
CA THR A 253 -0.39 -20.30 -18.42
C THR A 253 -1.73 -20.89 -18.88
N LYS A 254 -2.68 -21.15 -17.97
CA LYS A 254 -4.01 -21.65 -18.35
C LYS A 254 -4.87 -20.61 -19.06
N SER A 255 -4.79 -19.34 -18.66
CA SER A 255 -5.55 -18.25 -19.30
C SER A 255 -5.02 -17.92 -20.69
N THR A 256 -3.71 -17.90 -20.89
CA THR A 256 -3.13 -17.60 -22.22
C THR A 256 -3.37 -18.72 -23.21
N LEU A 257 -3.29 -19.98 -22.78
CA LEU A 257 -3.64 -21.13 -23.61
C LEU A 257 -5.11 -21.10 -24.04
N PHE A 258 -6.04 -20.82 -23.11
CA PHE A 258 -7.46 -20.74 -23.46
C PHE A 258 -7.77 -19.62 -24.44
N ILE A 259 -7.16 -18.44 -24.27
CA ILE A 259 -7.31 -17.30 -25.18
C ILE A 259 -6.71 -17.62 -26.56
N THR A 260 -5.53 -18.26 -26.62
CA THR A 260 -4.93 -18.66 -27.91
C THR A 260 -5.75 -19.72 -28.63
N PHE A 261 -6.29 -20.73 -27.92
CA PHE A 261 -7.22 -21.69 -28.51
C PHE A 261 -8.51 -21.04 -29.02
N LEU A 262 -9.04 -20.05 -28.30
CA LEU A 262 -10.23 -19.30 -28.73
C LEU A 262 -9.96 -18.51 -30.01
N ILE A 263 -8.81 -17.82 -30.09
CA ILE A 263 -8.41 -17.04 -31.28
C ILE A 263 -8.22 -17.95 -32.50
N ILE A 264 -7.54 -19.09 -32.32
CA ILE A 264 -7.34 -20.08 -33.39
C ILE A 264 -8.68 -20.64 -33.85
N GLY A 265 -9.59 -20.95 -32.93
CA GLY A 265 -10.94 -21.43 -33.24
C GLY A 265 -11.75 -20.43 -34.08
N ILE A 266 -11.73 -19.15 -33.70
CA ILE A 266 -12.40 -18.08 -34.46
C ILE A 266 -11.78 -17.93 -35.85
N PHE A 267 -10.44 -17.97 -35.95
CA PHE A 267 -9.75 -17.87 -37.24
C PHE A 267 -10.13 -19.00 -38.20
N LEU A 268 -10.20 -20.24 -37.71
CA LEU A 268 -10.62 -21.40 -38.50
C LEU A 268 -12.07 -21.27 -38.99
N ILE A 269 -12.98 -20.76 -38.16
CA ILE A 269 -14.37 -20.51 -38.56
C ILE A 269 -14.44 -19.47 -39.68
N ILE A 270 -13.70 -18.37 -39.56
CA ILE A 270 -13.65 -17.32 -40.59
C ILE A 270 -13.07 -17.90 -41.89
N LEU A 271 -12.00 -18.67 -41.82
CA LEU A 271 -11.40 -19.34 -42.98
C LEU A 271 -12.41 -20.27 -43.67
N LEU A 272 -13.17 -21.04 -42.90
CA LEU A 272 -14.19 -21.94 -43.42
C LEU A 272 -15.30 -21.16 -44.15
N ILE A 273 -15.76 -20.04 -43.58
CA ILE A 273 -16.76 -19.16 -44.19
C ILE A 273 -16.23 -18.59 -45.52
N ILE A 274 -14.98 -18.13 -45.55
CA ILE A 274 -14.35 -17.62 -46.78
C ILE A 274 -14.28 -18.72 -47.84
N LEU A 275 -13.88 -19.93 -47.48
CA LEU A 275 -13.83 -21.08 -48.39
C LEU A 275 -15.21 -21.42 -48.96
N ILE A 276 -16.26 -21.41 -48.13
CA ILE A 276 -17.65 -21.64 -48.56
C ILE A 276 -18.08 -20.55 -49.55
N LEU A 277 -17.83 -19.28 -49.23
CA LEU A 277 -18.16 -18.16 -50.11
C LEU A 277 -17.40 -18.23 -51.44
N LEU A 278 -16.11 -18.59 -51.40
CA LEU A 278 -15.29 -18.77 -52.60
C LEU A 278 -15.83 -19.92 -53.47
N TYR A 279 -16.21 -21.04 -52.86
CA TYR A 279 -16.81 -22.17 -53.55
C TYR A 279 -18.13 -21.78 -54.21
N CYS A 280 -19.02 -21.08 -53.49
CA CYS A 280 -20.27 -20.55 -54.03
C CYS A 280 -20.02 -19.61 -55.22
N TYR A 281 -19.04 -18.71 -55.11
CA TYR A 281 -18.66 -17.78 -56.17
C TYR A 281 -18.14 -18.51 -57.42
N ILE A 282 -17.26 -19.50 -57.26
CA ILE A 282 -16.73 -20.31 -58.37
C ILE A 282 -17.85 -21.10 -59.04
N LYS A 283 -18.75 -21.71 -58.25
CA LYS A 283 -19.91 -22.45 -58.78
C LYS A 283 -20.84 -21.54 -59.60
N GLN A 284 -21.09 -20.32 -59.13
CA GLN A 284 -21.92 -19.34 -59.83
C GLN A 284 -21.26 -18.83 -61.13
N LYS A 285 -19.93 -18.64 -61.14
CA LYS A 285 -19.19 -18.31 -62.37
C LYS A 285 -19.19 -19.47 -63.37
N ARG A 286 -19.08 -20.72 -62.91
CA ARG A 286 -19.17 -21.89 -63.80
C ARG A 286 -20.57 -22.04 -64.39
N SER A 287 -21.65 -21.80 -63.64
CA SER A 287 -23.01 -21.86 -64.21
C SER A 287 -23.24 -20.78 -65.28
N LYS A 288 -22.76 -19.54 -65.07
CA LYS A 288 -22.82 -18.48 -66.09
C LYS A 288 -21.99 -18.75 -67.36
N SER A 289 -21.01 -19.64 -67.29
CA SER A 289 -20.22 -20.04 -68.45
C SER A 289 -20.89 -21.12 -69.30
N TYR A 290 -21.86 -21.88 -68.75
CA TYR A 290 -22.63 -22.87 -69.52
C TYR A 290 -23.84 -22.26 -70.22
N ASP A 291 -24.40 -21.16 -69.71
CA ASP A 291 -25.51 -20.45 -70.35
C ASP A 291 -25.09 -19.60 -71.57
N HIS A 292 -23.79 -19.49 -71.84
CA HIS A 292 -23.26 -18.81 -73.03
C HIS A 292 -22.83 -19.75 -74.17
N MET A 293 -23.10 -21.05 -74.07
CA MET A 293 -22.66 -22.03 -75.07
C MET A 293 -23.75 -22.58 -75.99
N PHE A 294 -25.00 -22.12 -75.89
CA PHE A 294 -26.03 -22.34 -76.91
C PHE A 294 -26.91 -21.11 -77.04
N THR A 295 -26.53 -20.19 -77.92
CA THR A 295 -27.48 -19.25 -78.52
C THR A 295 -28.16 -19.96 -79.69
N ASP A 296 -29.50 -20.00 -79.68
CA ASP A 296 -30.38 -20.63 -80.67
C ASP A 296 -30.19 -20.14 -82.13
N ASN A 297 -29.28 -19.20 -82.38
CA ASN A 297 -28.94 -18.70 -83.72
C ASN A 297 -27.95 -19.60 -84.48
N ASP A 298 -27.20 -20.49 -83.81
CA ASP A 298 -26.26 -21.40 -84.50
C ASP A 298 -26.88 -22.75 -84.89
N LEU A 299 -28.12 -23.04 -84.47
CA LEU A 299 -28.83 -24.27 -84.86
C LEU A 299 -29.60 -24.14 -86.19
N ILE A 300 -29.79 -22.93 -86.71
CA ILE A 300 -30.57 -22.66 -87.94
C ILE A 300 -29.68 -22.74 -89.21
N ALA A 301 -28.38 -22.54 -89.11
CA ALA A 301 -27.45 -22.56 -90.26
C ALA A 301 -27.07 -23.97 -90.77
N LEU A 302 -27.47 -25.05 -90.08
CA LEU A 302 -27.16 -26.44 -90.49
C LEU A 302 -28.34 -27.17 -91.15
N THR A 303 -29.51 -26.52 -91.29
CA THR A 303 -30.70 -27.10 -91.94
C THR A 303 -30.97 -26.62 -93.37
N GLU A 304 -30.27 -25.58 -93.86
CA GLU A 304 -30.47 -25.05 -95.22
C GLU A 304 -29.53 -25.66 -96.29
N GLN A 305 -28.63 -26.58 -95.93
CA GLN A 305 -27.69 -27.21 -96.89
C GLN A 305 -28.14 -28.56 -97.48
N ASN A 306 -29.36 -29.04 -97.20
CA ASN A 306 -29.80 -30.38 -97.64
C ASN A 306 -31.11 -30.45 -98.46
N ILE A 307 -31.62 -29.33 -98.99
CA ILE A 307 -32.87 -29.35 -99.80
C ILE A 307 -32.74 -28.47 -101.07
N VAL A 308 -31.72 -28.68 -101.91
CA VAL A 308 -31.77 -28.30 -103.34
C VAL A 308 -30.91 -29.29 -104.15
N GLN A 309 -31.38 -30.54 -104.32
CA GLN A 309 -30.89 -31.42 -105.39
C GLN A 309 -31.88 -32.59 -105.61
N LYS A 310 -32.88 -32.33 -106.46
CA LYS A 310 -33.92 -33.22 -107.06
C LYS A 310 -35.10 -32.28 -107.35
N THR A 311 -35.58 -31.99 -108.54
CA THR A 311 -35.64 -32.62 -109.88
C THR A 311 -35.72 -31.42 -110.87
N ASP A 312 -35.39 -31.52 -112.16
CA ASP A 312 -36.25 -32.09 -113.20
C ASP A 312 -35.44 -32.38 -114.46
N ASP A 313 -35.59 -33.63 -114.93
CA ASP A 313 -35.52 -34.01 -116.34
C ASP A 313 -36.88 -33.72 -117.00
N GLN A 314 -36.83 -33.35 -118.29
CA GLN A 314 -37.90 -33.12 -119.28
C GLN A 314 -38.41 -31.69 -119.49
#